data_AF-A0A3Q3W002-F1
#
_entry.id   AF-A0A3Q3W002-F1
#
_cell.length_a   1.000
_cell.length_b   1.000
_cell.length_c   1.000
_cell.angle_alpha   90.00
_cell.angle_beta   90.00
_cell.angle_gamma   90.00
#
_symmetry.space_group_name_H-M   'P 1'
#
loop_
_entity.id
_entity.type
_entity.pdbx_description
1 polymer ?
#
loop_
_entity_poly.entity_id
_entity_poly.type
_entity_poly.pdbx_seq_one_letter_code
_entity_poly.pdbx_strand_id
1 'polypeptide(L)'
;MVMDVHALLSVCVGVCVASNLDTSFPLLKKGGDGSLFGLSVALHRHLRTDSYLLLVGAPREKAEPNVPANRTGGVYSCPITDDQSDCSRMKLVDPEDLVEDMWLGVSVASQGQPGGRVLTSTKMASKVRQE
;
A
#
# COMPACT_ATOMS: atom_id res chain seq x y z
N MET A 1 2.47 -14.46 -47.33
CA MET A 1 1.66 -15.19 -46.31
C MET A 1 2.23 -15.05 -44.90
N VAL A 2 3.51 -15.34 -44.65
CA VAL A 2 4.10 -15.28 -43.29
C VAL A 2 4.26 -13.85 -42.73
N MET A 3 4.59 -12.88 -43.60
CA MET A 3 4.74 -11.46 -43.23
C MET A 3 3.42 -10.78 -42.86
N ASP A 4 2.33 -11.14 -43.54
CA ASP A 4 0.96 -10.69 -43.22
C ASP A 4 0.53 -11.13 -41.83
N VAL A 5 0.80 -12.40 -41.49
CA VAL A 5 0.47 -12.96 -40.17
C VAL A 5 1.26 -12.25 -39.07
N HIS A 6 2.54 -11.92 -39.30
CA HIS A 6 3.36 -11.18 -38.33
C HIS A 6 2.92 -9.72 -38.17
N ALA A 7 2.55 -9.06 -39.28
CA ALA A 7 2.02 -7.70 -39.24
C ALA A 7 0.66 -7.63 -38.52
N LEU A 8 -0.24 -8.58 -38.79
CA LEU A 8 -1.51 -8.73 -38.08
C LEU A 8 -1.29 -9.02 -36.58
N LEU A 9 -0.39 -9.94 -36.22
CA LEU A 9 -0.05 -10.21 -34.82
C LEU A 9 0.50 -8.97 -34.10
N SER A 10 1.40 -8.21 -34.75
CA SER A 10 1.98 -6.99 -34.20
C SER A 10 0.94 -5.89 -33.98
N VAL A 11 -0.04 -5.77 -34.89
CA VAL A 11 -1.15 -4.82 -34.76
C VAL A 11 -2.10 -5.25 -33.64
N CYS A 12 -2.43 -6.54 -33.53
CA CYS A 12 -3.29 -7.05 -32.46
C CYS A 12 -2.69 -6.87 -31.06
N VAL A 13 -1.36 -6.99 -30.90
CA VAL A 13 -0.68 -6.75 -29.63
C VAL A 13 -0.69 -5.26 -29.25
N GLY A 14 -0.64 -4.35 -30.23
CA GLY A 14 -0.69 -2.90 -30.00
C GLY A 14 -2.06 -2.36 -29.57
N VAL A 15 -3.15 -3.07 -29.87
CA VAL A 15 -4.53 -2.64 -29.55
C VAL A 15 -4.97 -3.07 -28.14
N CYS A 16 -4.26 -4.00 -27.49
CA CYS A 16 -4.53 -4.44 -26.12
C CYS A 16 -3.89 -3.54 -25.05
N VAL A 17 -3.86 -2.22 -25.28
CA VAL A 17 -3.44 -1.26 -24.26
C VAL A 17 -4.62 -0.96 -23.33
N ALA A 18 -4.46 -1.25 -22.04
CA ALA A 18 -5.43 -0.89 -21.01
C ALA A 18 -5.57 0.65 -20.96
N SER A 19 -6.63 1.18 -21.58
CA SER A 19 -6.76 2.61 -21.92
C SER A 19 -7.77 3.37 -21.06
N ASN A 20 -8.30 2.75 -20.00
CA ASN A 20 -9.35 3.33 -19.16
C ASN A 20 -8.84 3.82 -17.78
N LEU A 21 -7.53 3.90 -17.59
CA LEU A 21 -6.91 4.54 -16.42
C LEU A 21 -6.63 6.02 -16.72
N ASP A 22 -7.21 6.91 -15.92
CA ASP A 22 -6.90 8.33 -16.00
C ASP A 22 -5.50 8.60 -15.45
N THR A 23 -4.62 9.08 -16.32
CA THR A 23 -3.25 9.50 -15.96
C THR A 23 -3.11 11.03 -15.93
N SER A 24 -4.15 11.76 -16.32
CA SER A 24 -4.16 13.23 -16.36
C SER A 24 -4.38 13.83 -14.96
N PHE A 25 -5.24 13.20 -14.15
CA PHE A 25 -5.60 13.67 -12.82
C PHE A 25 -5.45 12.60 -11.73
N PRO A 26 -4.23 12.06 -11.50
CA PRO A 26 -4.00 11.09 -10.45
C PRO A 26 -4.05 11.74 -9.07
N LEU A 27 -4.59 11.02 -8.09
CA LEU A 27 -4.42 11.37 -6.68
C LEU A 27 -3.04 10.91 -6.21
N LEU A 28 -2.25 11.84 -5.68
CA LEU A 28 -0.90 11.56 -5.20
C LEU A 28 -0.90 11.47 -3.67
N LYS A 29 -0.23 10.46 -3.11
CA LYS A 29 0.00 10.32 -1.67
C LYS A 29 1.51 10.26 -1.41
N LYS A 30 1.99 11.05 -0.45
CA LYS A 30 3.42 11.17 -0.13
C LYS A 30 3.69 10.65 1.28
N GLY A 31 4.78 9.92 1.43
CA GLY A 31 5.31 9.48 2.72
C GLY A 31 6.68 10.08 3.01
N GLY A 32 7.29 9.64 4.11
CA GLY A 32 8.61 10.10 4.52
C GLY A 32 9.74 9.74 3.54
N ASP A 33 10.74 10.62 3.44
CA ASP A 33 11.89 10.39 2.57
C ASP A 33 12.66 9.12 2.95
N GLY A 34 12.88 8.25 1.96
CA GLY A 34 13.62 7.01 2.16
C GLY A 34 12.93 5.99 3.06
N SER A 35 11.63 6.14 3.34
CA SER A 35 10.84 5.15 4.11
C SER A 35 10.36 3.97 3.25
N LEU A 36 10.55 4.05 1.93
CA LEU A 36 9.94 3.14 0.94
C LEU A 36 8.41 3.15 1.03
N PHE A 37 7.81 4.29 1.36
CA PHE A 37 6.37 4.48 1.29
C PHE A 37 5.84 4.12 -0.11
N GLY A 38 4.87 3.23 -0.16
CA GLY A 38 4.34 2.71 -1.42
C GLY A 38 4.93 1.37 -1.85
N LEU A 39 5.83 0.76 -1.06
CA LEU A 39 6.38 -0.56 -1.41
C LEU A 39 5.29 -1.63 -1.53
N SER A 40 4.27 -1.55 -0.66
CA SER A 40 3.07 -2.38 -0.75
C SER A 40 1.83 -1.52 -0.60
N VAL A 41 0.75 -1.85 -1.31
CA VAL A 41 -0.51 -1.10 -1.28
C VAL A 41 -1.72 -2.03 -1.28
N ALA A 42 -2.80 -1.64 -0.61
CA ALA A 42 -4.08 -2.35 -0.65
C ALA A 42 -5.25 -1.38 -0.49
N LEU A 43 -6.35 -1.60 -1.23
CA LEU A 43 -7.60 -0.88 -1.02
C LEU A 43 -8.38 -1.51 0.14
N HIS A 44 -8.91 -0.69 1.04
CA HIS A 44 -9.65 -1.14 2.21
C HIS A 44 -10.99 -0.39 2.34
N ARG A 45 -12.03 -1.07 2.80
CA ARG A 45 -13.36 -0.50 3.01
C ARG A 45 -13.68 -0.49 4.50
N HIS A 46 -13.66 0.70 5.09
CA HIS A 46 -13.82 0.91 6.52
C HIS A 46 -15.29 0.75 6.94
N LEU A 47 -15.59 -0.04 7.98
CA LEU A 47 -16.98 -0.32 8.40
C LEU A 47 -17.74 0.91 8.83
N ARG A 48 -17.14 1.68 9.73
CA ARG A 48 -17.89 2.67 10.53
C ARG A 48 -18.35 3.84 9.67
N THR A 49 -17.57 4.18 8.66
CA THR A 49 -17.79 5.33 7.78
C THR A 49 -18.25 4.92 6.38
N ASP A 50 -18.25 3.62 6.08
CA ASP A 50 -18.45 3.06 4.74
C ASP A 50 -17.55 3.69 3.65
N SER A 51 -16.38 4.20 4.06
CA SER A 51 -15.43 4.89 3.18
C SER A 51 -14.30 3.96 2.70
N TYR A 52 -13.77 4.24 1.51
CA TYR A 52 -12.54 3.59 1.04
C TYR A 52 -11.29 4.31 1.57
N LEU A 53 -10.31 3.51 1.96
CA LEU A 53 -8.99 3.94 2.39
C LEU A 53 -7.93 3.21 1.55
N LEU A 54 -6.86 3.91 1.20
CA LEU A 54 -5.66 3.31 0.65
C LEU A 54 -4.72 2.95 1.80
N LEU A 55 -4.42 1.67 1.96
CA LEU A 55 -3.40 1.21 2.87
C LEU A 55 -2.05 1.21 2.16
N VAL A 56 -1.03 1.76 2.81
CA VAL A 56 0.31 1.91 2.23
C VAL A 56 1.37 1.42 3.20
N GLY A 57 2.21 0.50 2.76
CA GLY A 57 3.38 0.03 3.49
C GLY A 57 4.59 0.93 3.26
N ALA A 58 5.35 1.17 4.33
CA ALA A 58 6.58 1.95 4.35
C ALA A 58 7.63 1.25 5.23
N PRO A 59 8.26 0.16 4.76
CA PRO A 59 9.07 -0.72 5.61
C PRO A 59 10.37 -0.13 6.14
N ARG A 60 10.81 1.04 5.66
CA ARG A 60 11.96 1.76 6.21
C ARG A 60 11.54 3.01 6.97
N GLU A 61 10.26 3.17 7.28
CA GLU A 61 9.79 4.30 8.09
C GLU A 61 10.48 4.35 9.46
N LYS A 62 10.67 5.57 9.96
CA LYS A 62 11.22 5.79 11.30
C LYS A 62 10.30 5.16 12.35
N ALA A 63 10.91 4.74 13.45
CA ALA A 63 10.17 4.27 14.60
C ALA A 63 9.29 5.39 15.19
N GLU A 64 8.16 5.01 15.80
CA GLU A 64 7.35 5.95 16.56
C GLU A 64 8.13 6.48 17.78
N PRO A 65 7.78 7.68 18.28
CA PRO A 65 8.34 8.17 19.53
C PRO A 65 8.18 7.15 20.65
N ASN A 66 9.20 7.01 21.49
CA ASN A 66 9.23 6.07 22.64
C ASN A 66 9.39 4.58 22.28
N VAL A 67 9.64 4.23 21.02
CA VAL A 67 10.11 2.90 20.64
C VAL A 67 11.64 2.90 20.67
N PRO A 68 12.31 1.92 21.31
CA PRO A 68 13.77 1.85 21.39
C PRO A 68 14.38 1.30 20.07
N ALA A 69 14.04 1.92 18.95
CA ALA A 69 14.53 1.61 17.61
C ALA A 69 14.60 2.89 16.76
N ASN A 70 15.41 2.90 15.72
CA ASN A 70 15.53 3.98 14.75
C ASN A 70 14.55 3.78 13.59
N ARG A 71 14.50 2.56 13.02
CA ARG A 71 13.58 2.20 11.94
C ARG A 71 12.88 0.90 12.27
N THR A 72 11.55 0.93 12.27
CA THR A 72 10.72 -0.27 12.43
C THR A 72 9.91 -0.56 11.17
N GLY A 73 9.78 0.43 10.28
CA GLY A 73 8.78 0.39 9.22
C GLY A 73 7.38 0.69 9.75
N GLY A 74 6.43 0.92 8.85
CA GLY A 74 5.06 1.26 9.22
C GLY A 74 4.07 0.95 8.13
N VAL A 75 2.79 0.99 8.51
CA VAL A 75 1.66 0.96 7.59
C VAL A 75 0.85 2.23 7.82
N TYR A 76 0.40 2.85 6.74
CA TYR A 76 -0.39 4.06 6.74
C TYR A 76 -1.77 3.79 6.15
N SER A 77 -2.78 4.48 6.66
CA SER A 77 -4.10 4.60 6.02
C SER A 77 -4.25 6.01 5.45
N CYS A 78 -4.62 6.09 4.18
CA CYS A 78 -4.80 7.35 3.46
C CYS A 78 -6.25 7.44 2.96
N PRO A 79 -6.98 8.52 3.29
CA PRO A 79 -8.25 8.83 2.64
C PRO A 79 -8.10 8.99 1.12
N ILE A 80 -9.17 8.68 0.35
CA ILE A 80 -9.19 8.93 -1.10
C ILE A 80 -9.60 10.38 -1.36
N THR A 81 -8.62 11.26 -1.30
CA THR A 81 -8.71 12.73 -1.41
C THR A 81 -7.52 13.26 -2.22
N ASP A 82 -7.56 14.54 -2.60
CA ASP A 82 -6.49 15.25 -3.28
C ASP A 82 -5.37 15.77 -2.35
N ASP A 83 -5.58 15.75 -1.04
CA ASP A 83 -4.53 16.03 -0.06
C ASP A 83 -3.44 14.95 -0.13
N GLN A 84 -2.20 15.36 -0.36
CA GLN A 84 -1.09 14.42 -0.53
C GLN A 84 -0.50 13.94 0.80
N SER A 85 -0.88 14.56 1.92
CA SER A 85 -0.24 14.45 3.23
C SER A 85 -1.17 13.97 4.34
N ASP A 86 -2.41 13.60 4.02
CA ASP A 86 -3.44 13.16 4.96
C ASP A 86 -3.34 11.68 5.36
N CYS A 87 -2.23 11.01 5.02
CA CYS A 87 -1.95 9.64 5.42
C CYS A 87 -1.60 9.56 6.91
N SER A 88 -2.29 8.70 7.65
CA SER A 88 -2.09 8.48 9.08
C SER A 88 -1.46 7.12 9.36
N ARG A 89 -0.44 7.07 10.24
CA ARG A 89 0.20 5.81 10.63
C ARG A 89 -0.78 4.94 11.42
N MET A 90 -0.91 3.68 11.03
CA MET A 90 -1.75 2.70 11.73
C MET A 90 -1.01 2.07 12.90
N LYS A 91 -1.65 2.02 14.07
CA LYS A 91 -1.13 1.32 15.25
C LYS A 91 -1.47 -0.16 15.18
N LEU A 92 -0.71 -0.95 14.40
CA LEU A 92 -1.00 -2.38 14.16
C LEU A 92 -0.32 -3.35 15.14
N VAL A 93 0.81 -2.93 15.71
CA VAL A 93 1.69 -3.73 16.56
C VAL A 93 1.94 -2.96 17.84
N ASP A 94 2.01 -3.66 18.98
CA ASP A 94 2.28 -3.05 20.26
C ASP A 94 3.74 -2.54 20.31
N PRO A 95 4.02 -1.41 20.98
CA PRO A 95 5.36 -0.82 20.98
C PRO A 95 6.47 -1.76 21.46
N GLU A 96 6.14 -2.71 22.34
CA GLU A 96 7.07 -3.72 22.89
C GLU A 96 7.50 -4.77 21.85
N ASP A 97 6.66 -5.01 20.84
CA ASP A 97 6.90 -5.96 19.74
C ASP A 97 7.63 -5.30 18.56
N LEU A 98 7.83 -3.97 18.61
CA LEU A 98 8.51 -3.23 17.55
C LEU A 98 10.03 -3.31 17.72
N VAL A 99 10.70 -3.93 16.75
CA VAL A 99 12.15 -4.14 16.76
C VAL A 99 12.82 -3.45 15.58
N GLU A 100 14.11 -3.13 15.75
CA GLU A 100 14.93 -2.49 14.71
C GLU A 100 14.92 -3.30 13.40
N ASP A 101 14.76 -2.58 12.29
CA ASP A 101 14.82 -3.12 10.93
C ASP A 101 13.92 -4.35 10.68
N MET A 102 12.78 -4.44 11.38
CA MET A 102 11.80 -5.50 11.15
C MET A 102 11.09 -5.40 9.81
N TRP A 103 11.09 -4.21 9.18
CA TRP A 103 10.44 -3.94 7.89
C TRP A 103 8.91 -4.12 7.94
N LEU A 104 8.26 -3.54 8.96
CA LEU A 104 6.81 -3.55 9.05
C LEU A 104 6.17 -2.87 7.83
N GLY A 105 5.20 -3.53 7.21
CA GLY A 105 4.57 -3.04 5.98
C GLY A 105 5.35 -3.38 4.71
N VAL A 106 6.16 -4.43 4.72
CA VAL A 106 6.76 -4.98 3.47
C VAL A 106 5.70 -5.59 2.55
N SER A 107 4.60 -6.07 3.15
CA SER A 107 3.40 -6.51 2.46
C SER A 107 2.18 -6.10 3.27
N VAL A 108 1.10 -5.70 2.59
CA VAL A 108 -0.18 -5.34 3.18
C VAL A 108 -1.29 -5.96 2.34
N ALA A 109 -2.28 -6.55 3.00
CA ALA A 109 -3.46 -7.10 2.35
C ALA A 109 -4.72 -6.73 3.14
N SER A 110 -5.83 -6.58 2.43
CA SER A 110 -7.13 -6.22 2.98
C SER A 110 -8.16 -7.27 2.55
N GLN A 111 -8.95 -7.77 3.50
CA GLN A 111 -10.10 -8.60 3.21
C GLN A 111 -11.19 -7.66 2.65
N GLY A 112 -11.46 -7.69 1.34
CA GLY A 112 -12.25 -6.67 0.63
C GLY A 112 -13.74 -6.51 1.00
N GLN A 113 -14.22 -7.15 2.07
CA GLN A 113 -15.55 -6.92 2.62
C GLN A 113 -15.53 -5.67 3.51
N PRO A 114 -16.64 -4.94 3.65
CA PRO A 114 -16.75 -3.91 4.69
C PRO A 114 -16.33 -4.53 6.03
N GLY A 115 -15.28 -3.99 6.66
CA GLY A 115 -14.77 -4.53 7.93
C GLY A 115 -13.99 -5.79 7.88
N GLY A 116 -13.55 -6.14 6.68
CA GLY A 116 -12.58 -7.19 6.57
C GLY A 116 -11.30 -6.84 7.31
N ARG A 117 -10.56 -7.87 7.70
CA ARG A 117 -9.29 -7.72 8.39
C ARG A 117 -8.22 -7.13 7.50
N VAL A 118 -7.27 -6.45 8.13
CA VAL A 118 -6.02 -6.01 7.51
C VAL A 118 -4.91 -6.94 7.96
N LEU A 119 -4.16 -7.46 7.00
CA LEU A 119 -2.93 -8.22 7.23
C LEU A 119 -1.74 -7.34 6.85
N THR A 120 -0.73 -7.32 7.71
CA THR A 120 0.57 -6.71 7.42
C THR A 120 1.67 -7.70 7.74
N SER A 121 2.73 -7.67 6.95
CA SER A 121 3.92 -8.50 7.17
C SER A 121 5.14 -7.64 7.50
N THR A 122 6.06 -8.29 8.20
CA THR A 122 7.43 -7.86 8.45
C THR A 122 8.34 -8.84 7.73
N LYS A 123 9.66 -8.63 7.76
CA LYS A 123 10.61 -9.63 7.27
C LYS A 123 10.52 -10.97 8.00
N MET A 124 10.09 -10.98 9.26
CA MET A 124 10.18 -12.15 10.15
C MET A 124 8.81 -12.75 10.52
N ALA A 125 7.73 -11.99 10.42
CA ALA A 125 6.42 -12.39 10.88
C ALA A 125 5.29 -11.71 10.10
N SER A 126 4.06 -12.20 10.27
CA SER A 126 2.85 -11.53 9.77
C SER A 126 1.86 -11.31 10.91
N LYS A 127 1.16 -10.17 10.90
CA LYS A 127 0.16 -9.79 11.90
C LYS A 127 -1.16 -9.48 11.20
N VAL A 128 -2.25 -9.98 11.78
CA VAL A 128 -3.62 -9.71 11.32
C VAL A 128 -4.32 -8.86 12.36
N ARG A 129 -4.99 -7.80 11.91
CA ARG A 129 -5.82 -6.94 12.75
C ARG A 129 -7.27 -6.93 12.24
N GLN A 130 -8.21 -7.04 13.17
CA GLN A 130 -9.63 -6.75 12.94
C GLN A 130 -9.87 -5.25 13.13
N GLU A 131 -10.55 -4.62 12.17
CA GLU A 131 -11.10 -3.27 12.30
C GLU A 131 -12.57 -3.29 12.73
#